data_AF-A0A4V0HXK2-F1
#
_entry.id   AF-A0A4V0HXK2-F1
#
_cell.length_a   1.000
_cell.length_b   1.000
_cell.length_c   1.000
_cell.angle_alpha   90.00
_cell.angle_beta   90.00
_cell.angle_gamma   90.00
#
_symmetry.space_group_name_H-M   'P 1'
#
loop_
_entity.id
_entity.type
_entity.pdbx_description
1 polymer ?
#
loop_
_entity_poly.entity_id
_entity_poly.type
_entity_poly.pdbx_seq_one_letter_code
_entity_poly.pdbx_strand_id
1 'polypeptide(L)'
;MSRVLLVIVIACTTGPVAAAADDAYYLTLFTAEATPYRPEKTHTFLAITKVPKDGAAVENREMSWLPATLKVRGVALRAETGVNLSVADTLNVCRRDCMRVSVWGPYQIKPELYCRLSNQIDRLGEGKIKYKGTDNLYPSPVAMNCYHAIWNVSHPMRKFVGPFTSGDATGGKTVHLFREWIICPETTHDDILKVVGVDQEPLVRRSHDYWPSHAAAFRSFLGRY
;
A
#
# COMPACT_ATOMS: atom_id res chain seq x y z
N MET A 1 46.74 67.29 -12.97
CA MET A 1 45.64 67.05 -12.00
C MET A 1 44.79 65.88 -12.51
N SER A 2 45.08 64.65 -12.09
CA SER A 2 44.34 63.45 -12.52
C SER A 2 43.43 62.98 -11.39
N ARG A 3 42.11 62.97 -11.63
CA ARG A 3 41.10 62.44 -10.71
C ARG A 3 40.87 60.96 -11.04
N VAL A 4 41.16 60.08 -10.10
CA VAL A 4 40.88 58.63 -10.19
C VAL A 4 39.44 58.40 -9.76
N LEU A 5 38.63 57.83 -10.64
CA LEU A 5 37.24 57.44 -10.37
C LEU A 5 37.24 56.04 -9.73
N LEU A 6 36.78 55.94 -8.48
CA LEU A 6 36.60 54.67 -7.78
C LEU A 6 35.23 54.09 -8.15
N VAL A 7 35.21 53.00 -8.92
CA VAL A 7 33.98 52.24 -9.22
C VAL A 7 33.79 51.19 -8.13
N ILE A 8 32.78 51.37 -7.29
CA ILE A 8 32.38 50.38 -6.28
C ILE A 8 31.49 49.34 -6.98
N VAL A 9 32.04 48.15 -7.21
CA VAL A 9 31.29 46.98 -7.66
C VAL A 9 30.60 46.37 -6.43
N ILE A 10 29.29 46.59 -6.31
CA ILE A 10 28.46 45.92 -5.31
C ILE A 10 28.25 44.49 -5.78
N ALA A 11 29.03 43.55 -5.22
CA ALA A 11 28.81 42.14 -5.40
C ALA A 11 27.55 41.73 -4.61
N CYS A 12 26.43 41.57 -5.30
CA CYS A 12 25.22 40.95 -4.75
C CYS A 12 25.54 39.50 -4.41
N THR A 13 25.82 39.22 -3.14
CA THR A 13 25.95 37.87 -2.60
C THR A 13 24.56 37.24 -2.55
N THR A 14 24.19 36.52 -3.61
CA THR A 14 23.04 35.61 -3.57
C THR A 14 23.37 34.49 -2.60
N GLY A 15 22.99 34.66 -1.33
CA GLY A 15 22.99 33.57 -0.37
C GLY A 15 22.11 32.42 -0.89
N PRO A 16 22.42 31.17 -0.53
CA PRO A 16 21.60 30.03 -0.94
C PRO A 16 20.19 30.24 -0.38
N VAL A 17 19.21 30.36 -1.29
CA VAL A 17 17.81 30.24 -0.92
C VAL A 17 17.65 28.82 -0.41
N ALA A 18 17.36 28.66 0.88
CA ALA A 18 17.00 27.37 1.44
C ALA A 18 15.81 26.85 0.62
N ALA A 19 16.06 25.85 -0.23
CA ALA A 19 15.01 25.22 -1.00
C ALA A 19 14.01 24.64 0.00
N ALA A 20 12.81 25.23 0.05
CA ALA A 20 11.76 24.74 0.92
C ALA A 20 11.48 23.27 0.55
N ALA A 21 11.57 22.38 1.53
CA ALA A 21 11.34 20.95 1.32
C ALA A 21 9.94 20.71 0.75
N ASP A 22 9.80 19.81 -0.21
CA ASP A 22 8.52 19.45 -0.82
C ASP A 22 7.66 18.57 0.11
N ASP A 23 6.36 18.43 -0.20
CA ASP A 23 5.47 17.48 0.48
C ASP A 23 6.07 16.06 0.49
N ALA A 24 5.94 15.34 1.60
CA ALA A 24 6.40 13.97 1.71
C ALA A 24 5.23 12.98 1.61
N TYR A 25 5.44 11.88 0.89
CA TYR A 25 4.42 10.87 0.63
C TYR A 25 4.93 9.51 1.09
N TYR A 26 4.06 8.72 1.70
CA TYR A 26 4.42 7.43 2.27
C TYR A 26 3.44 6.34 1.84
N LEU A 27 3.95 5.11 1.72
CA LEU A 27 3.19 3.89 1.52
C LEU A 27 3.45 2.93 2.67
N THR A 28 2.37 2.48 3.31
CA THR A 28 2.40 1.37 4.27
C THR A 28 1.58 0.22 3.71
N LEU A 29 2.21 -0.94 3.49
CA LEU A 29 1.53 -2.12 2.95
C LEU A 29 1.35 -3.16 4.06
N PHE A 30 0.15 -3.71 4.15
CA PHE A 30 -0.20 -4.76 5.09
C PHE A 30 -0.62 -6.03 4.35
N THR A 31 -0.28 -7.18 4.93
CA THR A 31 -0.88 -8.46 4.54
C THR A 31 -1.39 -9.16 5.79
N ALA A 32 -2.52 -9.83 5.67
CA ALA A 32 -3.06 -10.66 6.73
C ALA A 32 -3.23 -12.09 6.22
N GLU A 33 -2.92 -13.07 7.07
CA GLU A 33 -3.17 -14.48 6.77
C GLU A 33 -3.36 -15.32 8.04
N ALA A 34 -4.21 -16.34 7.96
CA ALA A 34 -4.34 -17.35 9.01
C ALA A 34 -3.14 -18.32 9.03
N THR A 35 -2.89 -18.94 10.18
CA THR A 35 -1.93 -20.03 10.34
C THR A 35 -2.65 -21.24 10.98
N PRO A 36 -2.81 -22.38 10.28
CA PRO A 36 -2.35 -22.67 8.92
C PRO A 36 -3.04 -21.80 7.86
N TYR A 37 -2.37 -21.64 6.71
CA TYR A 37 -2.85 -20.82 5.58
C TYR A 37 -4.24 -21.26 5.12
N ARG A 38 -5.14 -20.29 4.90
CA ARG A 38 -6.47 -20.51 4.31
C ARG A 38 -6.79 -19.38 3.34
N PRO A 39 -7.07 -19.65 2.06
CA PRO A 39 -7.36 -18.60 1.07
C PRO A 39 -8.46 -17.62 1.49
N GLU A 40 -9.50 -18.12 2.18
CA GLU A 40 -10.63 -17.32 2.68
C GLU A 40 -10.27 -16.43 3.88
N LYS A 41 -9.10 -16.67 4.49
CA LYS A 41 -8.55 -15.90 5.60
C LYS A 41 -7.20 -15.32 5.19
N THR A 42 -7.21 -14.60 4.08
CA THR A 42 -6.08 -13.81 3.62
C THR A 42 -6.55 -12.46 3.13
N HIS A 43 -5.69 -11.46 3.27
CA HIS A 43 -5.98 -10.12 2.76
C HIS A 43 -4.69 -9.34 2.49
N THR A 44 -4.77 -8.37 1.58
CA THR A 44 -3.70 -7.39 1.33
C THR A 44 -4.35 -6.02 1.21
N PHE A 45 -3.83 -5.06 1.95
CA PHE A 45 -4.39 -3.72 2.08
C PHE A 45 -3.26 -2.72 2.33
N LEU A 46 -3.53 -1.43 2.14
CA LEU A 46 -2.52 -0.39 2.30
C LEU A 46 -3.09 0.90 2.87
N ALA A 47 -2.18 1.72 3.39
CA ALA A 47 -2.39 3.13 3.67
C ALA A 47 -1.38 3.95 2.87
N ILE A 48 -1.84 5.07 2.31
CA ILE A 48 -0.99 6.12 1.77
C ILE A 48 -1.13 7.37 2.63
N THR A 49 -0.01 7.99 2.96
CA THR A 49 0.03 9.16 3.83
C THR A 49 0.73 10.30 3.12
N LYS A 50 0.13 11.48 3.08
CA LYS A 50 0.75 12.72 2.63
C LYS A 50 1.00 13.63 3.83
N VAL A 51 2.26 14.01 4.03
CA VAL A 51 2.71 14.97 5.04
C VAL A 51 3.00 16.29 4.33
N PRO A 52 2.11 17.30 4.45
CA PRO A 52 2.29 18.59 3.80
C PRO A 52 3.50 19.36 4.37
N LYS A 53 4.23 20.08 3.51
CA LYS A 53 5.39 20.87 3.94
C LYS A 53 5.06 22.10 4.76
N ASP A 54 3.86 22.63 4.59
CA ASP A 54 3.38 23.88 5.18
C ASP A 54 2.81 23.69 6.59
N GLY A 55 2.91 22.47 7.14
CA GLY A 55 2.32 22.11 8.42
C GLY A 55 0.81 21.95 8.38
N ALA A 56 0.20 21.92 7.18
CA ALA A 56 -1.20 21.54 7.04
C ALA A 56 -1.42 20.10 7.56
N ALA A 57 -2.69 19.79 7.81
CA ALA A 57 -3.08 18.49 8.37
C ALA A 57 -2.60 17.34 7.46
N VAL A 58 -2.04 16.31 8.11
CA VAL A 58 -1.63 15.08 7.42
C VAL A 58 -2.84 14.40 6.81
N GLU A 59 -2.74 14.05 5.53
CA GLU A 59 -3.78 13.34 4.81
C GLU A 59 -3.45 11.85 4.79
N ASN A 60 -4.39 11.02 5.24
CA ASN A 60 -4.26 9.58 5.22
C ASN A 60 -5.41 8.98 4.40
N ARG A 61 -5.08 8.12 3.43
CA ARG A 61 -6.06 7.40 2.60
C ARG A 61 -5.77 5.91 2.62
N GLU A 62 -6.82 5.11 2.61
CA GLU A 62 -6.72 3.69 2.91
C GLU A 62 -7.41 2.87 1.82
N MET A 63 -6.78 1.75 1.45
CA MET A 63 -7.32 0.81 0.47
C MET A 63 -7.36 -0.59 1.06
N SER A 64 -8.56 -1.05 1.37
CA SER A 64 -8.83 -2.38 1.90
C SER A 64 -10.08 -2.95 1.26
N TRP A 65 -9.91 -3.56 0.08
CA TRP A 65 -11.03 -4.01 -0.74
C TRP A 65 -11.47 -5.43 -0.37
N LEU A 66 -12.66 -5.56 0.21
CA LEU A 66 -13.24 -6.81 0.70
C LEU A 66 -14.67 -6.99 0.19
N PRO A 67 -15.27 -8.20 0.28
CA PRO A 67 -16.69 -8.34 0.04
C PRO A 67 -17.46 -7.60 1.14
N ALA A 68 -18.58 -6.96 0.80
CA ALA A 68 -19.44 -6.25 1.76
C ALA A 68 -19.97 -7.18 2.88
N THR A 69 -20.04 -8.48 2.60
CA THR A 69 -20.42 -9.51 3.58
C THR A 69 -19.33 -9.83 4.61
N LEU A 70 -18.09 -9.35 4.38
CA LEU A 70 -16.87 -9.68 5.12
C LEU A 70 -16.57 -11.19 5.23
N LYS A 71 -17.17 -11.97 4.32
CA LYS A 71 -16.96 -13.42 4.18
C LYS A 71 -16.34 -13.70 2.83
N VAL A 72 -15.02 -13.78 2.79
CA VAL A 72 -14.28 -14.07 1.55
C VAL A 72 -14.62 -15.47 1.07
N ARG A 73 -15.10 -15.57 -0.18
CA ARG A 73 -15.32 -16.84 -0.87
C ARG A 73 -14.23 -16.99 -1.93
N GLY A 74 -13.25 -17.84 -1.67
CA GLY A 74 -12.10 -18.06 -2.55
C GLY A 74 -12.53 -18.45 -3.97
N VAL A 75 -13.48 -19.39 -4.07
CA VAL A 75 -14.06 -19.88 -5.34
C VAL A 75 -15.57 -19.66 -5.35
N ALA A 76 -16.00 -18.44 -5.67
CA ALA A 76 -17.41 -18.12 -5.92
C ALA A 76 -17.71 -18.10 -7.42
N LEU A 77 -18.90 -18.56 -7.84
CA LEU A 77 -19.33 -18.47 -9.24
C LEU A 77 -19.47 -17.02 -9.70
N ARG A 78 -20.16 -16.18 -8.90
CA ARG A 78 -20.42 -14.77 -9.22
C ARG A 78 -19.63 -13.83 -8.31
N ALA A 79 -19.28 -12.66 -8.84
CA ALA A 79 -18.76 -11.55 -8.04
C ALA A 79 -19.87 -10.98 -7.14
N GLU A 80 -19.50 -10.40 -6.00
CA GLU A 80 -20.41 -9.80 -5.03
C GLU A 80 -20.10 -8.32 -4.80
N THR A 81 -20.97 -7.61 -4.09
CA THR A 81 -20.71 -6.21 -3.73
C THR A 81 -19.44 -6.12 -2.91
N GLY A 82 -18.53 -5.22 -3.30
CA GLY A 82 -17.31 -4.94 -2.52
C GLY A 82 -17.48 -3.73 -1.61
N VAL A 83 -16.59 -3.60 -0.64
CA VAL A 83 -16.49 -2.48 0.28
C VAL A 83 -15.01 -2.14 0.48
N ASN A 84 -14.68 -0.85 0.51
CA ASN A 84 -13.38 -0.37 0.94
C ASN A 84 -13.42 -0.07 2.43
N LEU A 85 -12.74 -0.87 3.25
CA LEU A 85 -12.67 -0.67 4.69
C LEU A 85 -11.55 0.30 5.07
N SER A 86 -11.67 0.89 6.27
CA SER A 86 -10.52 1.49 6.92
C SER A 86 -9.49 0.44 7.35
N VAL A 87 -8.24 0.85 7.59
CA VAL A 87 -7.20 0.01 8.19
C VAL A 87 -7.65 -0.51 9.54
N ALA A 88 -8.23 0.35 10.39
CA ALA A 88 -8.73 -0.04 11.71
C ALA A 88 -9.83 -1.13 11.62
N ASP A 89 -10.81 -0.96 10.73
CA ASP A 89 -11.86 -1.96 10.50
C ASP A 89 -11.30 -3.26 9.94
N THR A 90 -10.28 -3.16 9.07
CA THR A 90 -9.59 -4.31 8.51
C THR A 90 -8.84 -5.09 9.60
N LEU A 91 -8.19 -4.41 10.52
CA LEU A 91 -7.52 -5.05 11.67
C LEU A 91 -8.53 -5.70 12.61
N ASN A 92 -9.71 -5.11 12.81
CA ASN A 92 -10.81 -5.75 13.55
C ASN A 92 -11.24 -7.07 12.88
N VAL A 93 -11.34 -7.10 11.55
CA VAL A 93 -11.60 -8.34 10.78
C VAL A 93 -10.46 -9.35 10.96
N CYS A 94 -9.21 -8.91 10.91
CA CYS A 94 -8.04 -9.77 11.11
C CYS A 94 -8.05 -10.43 12.49
N ARG A 95 -8.32 -9.65 13.55
CA ARG A 95 -8.42 -10.16 14.93
C ARG A 95 -9.57 -11.18 15.07
N ARG A 96 -10.76 -10.84 14.58
CA ARG A 96 -11.93 -11.76 14.57
C ARG A 96 -11.59 -13.09 13.91
N ASP A 97 -10.87 -13.06 12.80
CA ASP A 97 -10.61 -14.26 11.99
C ASP A 97 -9.31 -14.99 12.38
N CYS A 98 -8.62 -14.52 13.43
CA CYS A 98 -7.34 -15.02 13.92
C CYS A 98 -6.25 -15.00 12.83
N MET A 99 -6.17 -13.89 12.09
CA MET A 99 -5.14 -13.66 11.08
C MET A 99 -3.96 -12.91 11.70
N ARG A 100 -2.76 -13.36 11.36
CA ARG A 100 -1.51 -12.64 11.65
C ARG A 100 -1.34 -11.55 10.60
N VAL A 101 -0.95 -10.35 11.02
CA VAL A 101 -0.75 -9.21 10.12
C VAL A 101 0.75 -8.93 9.98
N SER A 102 1.24 -8.89 8.75
CA SER A 102 2.57 -8.38 8.39
C SER A 102 2.48 -6.95 7.89
N VAL A 103 3.55 -6.18 8.06
CA VAL A 103 3.67 -4.82 7.53
C VAL A 103 5.02 -4.62 6.82
N TRP A 104 4.96 -3.96 5.67
CA TRP A 104 6.11 -3.43 4.93
C TRP A 104 6.02 -1.90 4.90
N GLY A 105 7.18 -1.24 5.00
CA GLY A 105 7.25 0.20 5.15
C GLY A 105 7.01 0.62 6.61
N PRO A 106 6.61 1.88 6.86
CA PRO A 106 6.24 2.90 5.86
C PRO A 106 7.43 3.33 4.99
N TYR A 107 7.27 3.26 3.66
CA TYR A 107 8.28 3.70 2.70
C TYR A 107 7.94 5.08 2.19
N GLN A 108 8.94 5.95 2.03
CA GLN A 108 8.74 7.19 1.30
C GLN A 108 8.54 6.87 -0.18
N ILE A 109 7.57 7.51 -0.83
CA ILE A 109 7.21 7.29 -2.23
C ILE A 109 7.20 8.59 -3.02
N LYS A 110 7.30 8.48 -4.34
CA LYS A 110 7.08 9.58 -5.26
C LYS A 110 5.60 10.03 -5.23
N PRO A 111 5.31 11.34 -5.40
CA PRO A 111 3.93 11.86 -5.44
C PRO A 111 3.05 11.17 -6.49
N GLU A 112 3.65 10.72 -7.60
CA GLU A 112 2.93 10.02 -8.67
C GLU A 112 2.20 8.76 -8.19
N LEU A 113 2.86 7.92 -7.38
CA LEU A 113 2.23 6.70 -6.86
C LEU A 113 1.11 7.03 -5.89
N TYR A 114 1.28 8.07 -5.06
CA TYR A 114 0.23 8.57 -4.17
C TYR A 114 -1.03 8.96 -4.96
N CYS A 115 -0.88 9.75 -6.02
CA CYS A 115 -1.99 10.16 -6.88
C CYS A 115 -2.68 8.96 -7.56
N ARG A 116 -1.90 8.00 -8.07
CA ARG A 116 -2.46 6.80 -8.71
C ARG A 116 -3.26 5.93 -7.73
N LEU A 117 -2.74 5.72 -6.52
CA LEU A 117 -3.42 4.96 -5.47
C LEU A 117 -4.67 5.70 -4.97
N SER A 118 -4.57 7.01 -4.78
CA SER A 118 -5.70 7.90 -4.46
C SER A 118 -6.86 7.74 -5.43
N ASN A 119 -6.58 7.86 -6.74
CA ASN A 119 -7.59 7.70 -7.79
C ASN A 119 -8.21 6.29 -7.79
N GLN A 120 -7.42 5.26 -7.47
CA GLN A 120 -7.92 3.89 -7.39
C GLN A 120 -8.82 3.68 -6.15
N ILE A 121 -8.51 4.32 -5.01
CA ILE A 121 -9.38 4.34 -3.83
C ILE A 121 -10.74 4.96 -4.19
N ASP A 122 -10.73 6.13 -4.84
CA ASP A 122 -11.95 6.81 -5.29
C ASP A 122 -12.78 5.91 -6.22
N ARG A 123 -12.12 5.30 -7.21
CA ARG A 123 -12.76 4.40 -8.18
C ARG A 123 -13.41 3.17 -7.54
N LEU A 124 -12.79 2.59 -6.50
CA LEU A 124 -13.39 1.48 -5.75
C LEU A 124 -14.61 1.97 -4.95
N GLY A 125 -14.56 3.19 -4.41
CA GLY A 125 -15.66 3.84 -3.70
C GLY A 125 -16.90 4.15 -4.55
N GLU A 126 -16.76 4.26 -5.87
CA GLU A 126 -17.89 4.50 -6.80
C GLU A 126 -18.90 3.33 -6.87
N GLY A 127 -18.58 2.15 -6.31
CA GLY A 127 -19.49 1.01 -6.27
C GLY A 127 -19.67 0.26 -7.60
N LYS A 128 -18.95 0.64 -8.66
CA LYS A 128 -19.00 0.00 -9.99
C LYS A 128 -18.19 -1.30 -10.05
N ILE A 129 -17.13 -1.40 -9.26
CA ILE A 129 -16.27 -2.58 -9.19
C ILE A 129 -16.83 -3.53 -8.13
N LYS A 130 -16.96 -4.82 -8.48
CA LYS A 130 -17.37 -5.87 -7.55
C LYS A 130 -16.18 -6.55 -6.90
N TYR A 131 -16.41 -7.22 -5.77
CA TYR A 131 -15.42 -8.09 -5.15
C TYR A 131 -15.52 -9.52 -5.69
N LYS A 132 -14.36 -10.16 -5.94
CA LYS A 132 -14.28 -11.59 -6.24
C LYS A 132 -12.92 -12.16 -5.81
N GLY A 133 -12.89 -13.12 -4.89
CA GLY A 133 -11.62 -13.66 -4.34
C GLY A 133 -10.66 -14.20 -5.40
N THR A 134 -11.14 -15.10 -6.26
CA THR A 134 -10.42 -15.53 -7.48
C THR A 134 -11.05 -14.84 -8.68
N ASP A 135 -10.51 -13.70 -9.09
CA ASP A 135 -11.16 -12.89 -10.11
C ASP A 135 -10.84 -13.29 -11.55
N ASN A 136 -9.88 -14.21 -11.81
CA ASN A 136 -9.23 -14.54 -13.11
C ASN A 136 -10.08 -14.57 -14.40
N LEU A 137 -11.39 -14.70 -14.32
CA LEU A 137 -12.32 -14.72 -15.45
C LEU A 137 -13.13 -13.41 -15.64
N TYR A 138 -12.88 -12.39 -14.82
CA TYR A 138 -13.59 -11.10 -14.82
C TYR A 138 -12.64 -9.96 -15.18
N PRO A 139 -12.96 -9.09 -16.15
CA PRO A 139 -12.09 -7.95 -16.44
C PRO A 139 -12.00 -7.02 -15.22
N SER A 140 -10.81 -6.46 -14.99
CA SER A 140 -10.51 -5.59 -13.85
C SER A 140 -11.53 -4.46 -13.61
N PRO A 141 -12.08 -3.77 -14.63
CA PRO A 141 -13.13 -2.77 -14.42
C PRO A 141 -14.47 -3.29 -13.88
N VAL A 142 -14.69 -4.62 -13.86
CA VAL A 142 -15.95 -5.25 -13.44
C VAL A 142 -15.81 -5.90 -12.06
N ALA A 143 -14.73 -6.63 -11.81
CA ALA A 143 -14.49 -7.25 -10.51
C ALA A 143 -13.00 -7.41 -10.22
N MET A 144 -12.63 -7.24 -8.94
CA MET A 144 -11.27 -7.39 -8.44
C MET A 144 -11.26 -8.08 -7.08
N ASN A 145 -10.20 -8.82 -6.77
CA ASN A 145 -9.82 -9.11 -5.39
C ASN A 145 -9.00 -7.97 -4.77
N CYS A 146 -8.64 -8.13 -3.50
CA CYS A 146 -7.85 -7.14 -2.75
C CYS A 146 -6.47 -6.88 -3.36
N TYR A 147 -5.85 -7.91 -3.92
CA TYR A 147 -4.54 -7.81 -4.55
C TYR A 147 -4.58 -7.03 -5.87
N HIS A 148 -5.53 -7.34 -6.76
CA HIS A 148 -5.71 -6.62 -8.01
C HIS A 148 -6.22 -5.19 -7.80
N ALA A 149 -6.99 -4.93 -6.74
CA ALA A 149 -7.37 -3.57 -6.36
C ALA A 149 -6.14 -2.67 -6.18
N ILE A 150 -5.06 -3.20 -5.57
CA ILE A 150 -3.80 -2.49 -5.37
C ILE A 150 -2.96 -2.47 -6.65
N TRP A 151 -2.82 -3.60 -7.34
CA TRP A 151 -1.89 -3.76 -8.47
C TRP A 151 -2.28 -2.98 -9.73
N ASN A 152 -3.58 -2.75 -9.92
CA ASN A 152 -4.12 -2.13 -11.13
C ASN A 152 -3.55 -0.73 -11.41
N VAL A 153 -2.92 -0.07 -10.43
CA VAL A 153 -2.27 1.24 -10.58
C VAL A 153 -0.93 1.22 -11.33
N SER A 154 -0.23 0.07 -11.30
CA SER A 154 1.10 -0.10 -11.92
C SER A 154 1.02 -0.94 -13.19
N HIS A 155 0.16 -1.97 -13.20
CA HIS A 155 0.02 -2.90 -14.30
C HIS A 155 -1.47 -3.17 -14.55
N PRO A 156 -2.13 -2.40 -15.43
CA PRO A 156 -3.55 -2.61 -15.72
C PRO A 156 -3.80 -3.92 -16.48
N MET A 157 -2.74 -4.53 -17.03
CA MET A 157 -2.75 -5.86 -17.65
C MET A 157 -2.79 -6.95 -16.59
N ARG A 158 -3.75 -7.86 -16.72
CA ARG A 158 -4.06 -8.88 -15.72
C ARG A 158 -2.92 -9.90 -15.56
N LYS A 159 -2.47 -10.13 -14.32
CA LYS A 159 -1.71 -11.33 -13.98
C LYS A 159 -2.67 -12.38 -13.43
N PHE A 160 -2.45 -13.65 -13.73
CA PHE A 160 -3.24 -14.73 -13.11
C PHE A 160 -2.96 -14.78 -11.60
N VAL A 161 -4.02 -14.75 -10.79
CA VAL A 161 -3.97 -14.77 -9.32
C VAL A 161 -4.87 -15.89 -8.83
N GLY A 162 -4.26 -16.98 -8.33
CA GLY A 162 -4.94 -18.14 -7.78
C GLY A 162 -5.22 -18.04 -6.28
N PRO A 163 -5.73 -19.12 -5.66
CA PRO A 163 -6.05 -19.15 -4.24
C PRO A 163 -4.82 -19.10 -3.31
N PHE A 164 -3.61 -19.21 -3.85
CA PHE A 164 -2.33 -19.16 -3.10
C PHE A 164 -1.51 -17.89 -3.39
N THR A 165 -2.10 -16.92 -4.08
CA THR A 165 -1.51 -15.61 -4.38
C THR A 165 -2.22 -14.55 -3.56
N SER A 166 -2.12 -14.67 -2.25
CA SER A 166 -2.63 -13.71 -1.27
C SER A 166 -1.83 -13.82 0.04
N GLY A 167 -2.06 -12.90 0.98
CA GLY A 167 -1.35 -12.88 2.26
C GLY A 167 0.11 -12.45 2.11
N ASP A 168 1.02 -13.03 2.90
CA ASP A 168 2.43 -12.62 2.89
C ASP A 168 3.09 -12.86 1.52
N ALA A 169 2.67 -13.91 0.81
CA ALA A 169 3.17 -14.26 -0.52
C ALA A 169 2.95 -13.15 -1.57
N THR A 170 2.00 -12.25 -1.33
CA THR A 170 1.71 -11.09 -2.19
C THR A 170 2.30 -9.79 -1.68
N GLY A 171 2.64 -9.68 -0.39
CA GLY A 171 3.21 -8.47 0.21
C GLY A 171 4.50 -8.04 -0.47
N GLY A 172 5.53 -8.89 -0.41
CA GLY A 172 6.84 -8.61 -1.03
C GLY A 172 6.75 -8.35 -2.54
N LYS A 173 5.84 -9.05 -3.24
CA LYS A 173 5.57 -8.82 -4.67
C LYS A 173 5.04 -7.42 -4.94
N THR A 174 4.13 -6.95 -4.11
CA THR A 174 3.47 -5.65 -4.25
C THR A 174 4.46 -4.52 -4.01
N VAL A 175 5.27 -4.61 -2.94
CA VAL A 175 6.34 -3.64 -2.68
C VAL A 175 7.31 -3.58 -3.87
N HIS A 176 7.70 -4.73 -4.40
CA HIS A 176 8.59 -4.78 -5.56
C HIS A 176 7.97 -4.25 -6.86
N LEU A 177 6.66 -4.44 -7.08
CA LEU A 177 5.97 -3.78 -8.19
C LEU A 177 6.04 -2.25 -8.07
N PHE A 178 6.06 -1.73 -6.85
CA PHE A 178 6.12 -0.30 -6.59
C PHE A 178 7.55 0.24 -6.46
N ARG A 179 8.58 -0.59 -6.67
CA ARG A 179 10.00 -0.23 -6.47
C ARG A 179 10.44 1.04 -7.19
N GLU A 180 9.86 1.34 -8.36
CA GLU A 180 10.23 2.51 -9.17
C GLU A 180 9.74 3.83 -8.55
N TRP A 181 8.77 3.75 -7.65
CA TRP A 181 8.24 4.89 -6.91
C TRP A 181 8.69 4.94 -5.45
N ILE A 182 9.25 3.86 -4.90
CA ILE A 182 9.80 3.85 -3.54
C ILE A 182 11.16 4.55 -3.53
N ILE A 183 11.34 5.48 -2.59
CA ILE A 183 12.59 6.21 -2.35
C ILE A 183 13.31 5.50 -1.20
N CYS A 184 14.56 5.08 -1.42
CA CYS A 184 15.40 4.42 -0.41
C CYS A 184 14.69 3.26 0.31
N PRO A 185 14.37 2.15 -0.38
CA PRO A 185 13.58 1.03 0.17
C PRO A 185 14.16 0.37 1.44
N GLU A 186 15.43 0.59 1.72
CA GLU A 186 16.14 0.19 2.95
C GLU A 186 15.79 1.05 4.18
N THR A 187 15.12 2.20 3.99
CA THR A 187 14.74 3.13 5.06
C THR A 187 13.23 3.10 5.29
N THR A 188 12.82 2.88 6.54
CA THR A 188 11.42 2.93 6.98
C THR A 188 11.16 4.09 7.93
N HIS A 189 9.93 4.62 7.91
CA HIS A 189 9.53 5.81 8.67
C HIS A 189 8.46 5.42 9.70
N ASP A 190 8.90 4.91 10.85
CA ASP A 190 8.01 4.28 11.85
C ASP A 190 7.08 5.25 12.57
N ASP A 191 7.40 6.53 12.57
CA ASP A 191 6.52 7.62 13.02
C ASP A 191 5.23 7.69 12.19
N ILE A 192 5.28 7.31 10.92
CA ILE A 192 4.09 7.24 10.05
C ILE A 192 3.12 6.15 10.51
N LEU A 193 3.56 5.09 11.20
CA LEU A 193 2.61 4.11 11.77
C LEU A 193 1.73 4.70 12.87
N LYS A 194 2.22 5.71 13.61
CA LYS A 194 1.41 6.43 14.60
C LYS A 194 0.33 7.25 13.92
N VAL A 195 0.67 7.88 12.79
CA VAL A 195 -0.27 8.63 11.95
C VAL A 195 -1.35 7.71 11.38
N VAL A 196 -0.97 6.52 10.90
CA VAL A 196 -1.91 5.50 10.40
C VAL A 196 -2.73 4.88 11.54
N GLY A 197 -2.33 5.06 12.81
CA GLY A 197 -3.05 4.58 13.99
C GLY A 197 -2.86 3.09 14.28
N VAL A 198 -1.69 2.53 13.95
CA VAL A 198 -1.39 1.08 14.08
C VAL A 198 -0.11 0.78 14.85
N ASP A 199 0.50 1.78 15.49
CA ASP A 199 1.76 1.64 16.23
C ASP A 199 1.65 0.74 17.47
N GLN A 200 0.44 0.54 17.99
CA GLN A 200 0.15 -0.34 19.13
C GLN A 200 -0.36 -1.73 18.71
N GLU A 201 -0.54 -1.99 17.41
CA GLU A 201 -1.04 -3.26 16.92
C GLU A 201 0.10 -4.30 16.81
N PRO A 202 -0.16 -5.60 17.05
CA PRO A 202 0.87 -6.64 17.04
C PRO A 202 1.25 -7.04 15.60
N LEU A 203 1.96 -6.15 14.89
CA LEU A 203 2.36 -6.33 13.50
C LEU A 203 3.70 -7.07 13.36
N VAL A 204 3.79 -7.96 12.37
CA VAL A 204 5.06 -8.60 11.99
C VAL A 204 5.78 -7.75 10.96
N ARG A 205 6.89 -7.11 11.34
CA ARG A 205 7.72 -6.33 10.43
C ARG A 205 8.37 -7.22 9.37
N ARG A 206 8.27 -6.80 8.11
CA ARG A 206 8.91 -7.45 6.96
C ARG A 206 9.83 -6.44 6.27
N SER A 207 11.02 -6.90 5.89
CA SER A 207 11.94 -6.10 5.10
C SER A 207 11.48 -5.99 3.65
N HIS A 208 11.98 -4.98 2.93
CA HIS A 208 11.65 -4.77 1.52
C HIS A 208 11.99 -5.98 0.62
N ASP A 209 13.06 -6.71 0.95
CA ASP A 209 13.55 -7.88 0.24
C ASP A 209 12.89 -9.20 0.71
N TYR A 210 12.02 -9.17 1.74
CA TYR A 210 11.32 -10.36 2.21
C TYR A 210 10.28 -10.83 1.19
N TRP A 211 10.57 -11.98 0.57
CA TRP A 211 9.73 -12.57 -0.48
C TRP A 211 9.40 -14.04 -0.18
N PRO A 212 8.32 -14.31 0.57
CA PRO A 212 7.92 -15.68 0.83
C PRO A 212 7.41 -16.32 -0.46
N SER A 213 7.81 -17.57 -0.70
CA SER A 213 7.42 -18.31 -1.89
C SER A 213 6.00 -18.86 -1.76
N HIS A 214 5.33 -19.08 -2.90
CA HIS A 214 4.04 -19.80 -2.92
C HIS A 214 4.14 -21.19 -2.29
N ALA A 215 5.32 -21.83 -2.38
CA ALA A 215 5.57 -23.12 -1.76
C ALA A 215 5.43 -23.06 -0.23
N ALA A 216 5.78 -21.94 0.40
CA ALA A 216 5.57 -21.76 1.85
C ALA A 216 4.08 -21.70 2.20
N ALA A 217 3.28 -20.94 1.45
CA ALA A 217 1.83 -20.88 1.63
C ALA A 217 1.18 -22.27 1.43
N PHE A 218 1.60 -23.00 0.39
CA PHE A 218 1.11 -24.35 0.12
C PHE A 218 1.50 -25.36 1.22
N ARG A 219 2.74 -25.33 1.72
CA ARG A 219 3.16 -26.18 2.85
C ARG A 219 2.35 -25.88 4.12
N SER A 220 2.14 -24.59 4.43
CA SER A 220 1.31 -24.15 5.55
C SER A 220 -0.14 -24.65 5.41
N PHE A 221 -0.73 -24.57 4.21
CA PHE A 221 -2.06 -25.11 3.92
C PHE A 221 -2.15 -26.62 4.19
N LEU A 222 -1.09 -27.38 3.86
CA LEU A 222 -0.99 -28.81 4.13
C LEU A 222 -0.66 -29.15 5.61
N GLY A 223 -0.51 -28.15 6.47
CA GLY A 223 -0.11 -28.34 7.87
C GLY A 223 1.34 -28.82 8.04
N ARG A 224 2.19 -28.61 7.03
CA ARG A 224 3.61 -28.96 7.04
C ARG A 224 4.43 -27.70 7.34
N TYR A 225 5.08 -27.65 8.50
CA TYR A 225 6.02 -26.58 8.87
C TYR A 225 7.45 -27.02 8.61
#